data_AF-A0A925ETB9-F1
#
_entry.id   AF-A0A925ETB9-F1
#
_cell.length_a   1.000
_cell.length_b   1.000
_cell.length_c   1.000
_cell.angle_alpha   90.00
_cell.angle_beta   90.00
_cell.angle_gamma   90.00
#
_symmetry.space_group_name_H-M   'P 1'
#
loop_
_entity.id
_entity.type
_entity.pdbx_description
1 polymer ?
#
loop_
_entity_poly.entity_id
_entity_poly.type
_entity_poly.pdbx_seq_one_letter_code
_entity_poly.pdbx_strand_id
1 'polypeptide(L)'
;QLDYPIETHLSSDQLKNKAVIVIDDVANTGRTIFYAFKVYMDILVKKIEVAVLVDRKHKLFPIKVDYVGLSLATTLQENIKADLIKLSNLSVTLN
;
A
#
# COMPACT_ATOMS: atom_id res chain seq x y z
N GLN A 1 -12.46 0.82 -13.02
CA GLN A 1 -13.36 0.24 -12.01
C GLN A 1 -12.75 -1.08 -11.55
N LEU A 2 -13.02 -1.52 -10.31
CA LEU A 2 -12.62 -2.87 -9.86
C LEU A 2 -13.77 -3.83 -10.19
N ASP A 3 -13.41 -5.06 -10.56
CA ASP A 3 -14.38 -6.09 -10.95
C ASP A 3 -15.09 -6.72 -9.74
N TYR A 4 -14.53 -6.54 -8.54
CA TYR A 4 -15.03 -7.07 -7.29
C TYR A 4 -15.06 -6.01 -6.18
N PRO A 5 -15.99 -6.11 -5.22
CA PRO A 5 -15.98 -5.26 -4.03
C PRO A 5 -14.70 -5.50 -3.21
N ILE A 6 -14.22 -4.44 -2.56
CA ILE A 6 -13.16 -4.57 -1.55
C ILE A 6 -13.85 -4.71 -0.21
N GLU A 7 -13.51 -5.79 0.48
CA GLU A 7 -14.11 -6.16 1.76
C GLU A 7 -13.03 -6.31 2.83
N THR A 8 -13.43 -6.26 4.09
CA THR A 8 -12.59 -6.54 5.25
C THR A 8 -13.33 -7.45 6.22
N HIS A 9 -12.58 -8.28 6.94
CA HIS A 9 -13.13 -9.12 8.01
C HIS A 9 -13.26 -8.37 9.35
N LEU A 10 -12.83 -7.10 9.40
CA LEU A 10 -12.92 -6.26 10.60
C LEU A 10 -14.23 -5.48 10.62
N SER A 11 -14.93 -5.48 11.75
CA SER A 11 -16.14 -4.67 11.91
C SER A 11 -15.81 -3.18 12.09
N SER A 12 -16.79 -2.31 11.81
CA SER A 12 -16.65 -0.87 12.02
C SER A 12 -16.28 -0.50 13.46
N ASP A 13 -16.82 -1.23 14.45
CA ASP A 13 -16.51 -1.02 15.87
C ASP A 13 -15.06 -1.40 16.21
N GLN A 14 -14.51 -2.43 15.57
CA GLN A 14 -13.11 -2.81 15.76
C GLN A 14 -12.14 -1.75 15.21
N LEU A 15 -12.56 -1.02 14.16
CA LEU A 15 -11.74 -0.01 13.49
C LEU A 15 -11.94 1.41 14.06
N LYS A 16 -13.07 1.69 14.70
CA LYS A 16 -13.40 3.01 15.24
C LYS A 16 -12.33 3.50 16.22
N ASN A 17 -11.87 4.74 16.02
CA ASN A 17 -10.82 5.37 16.83
C ASN A 17 -9.50 4.58 16.91
N LYS A 18 -9.23 3.67 15.95
CA LYS A 18 -7.94 2.99 15.81
C LYS A 18 -7.05 3.69 14.80
N ALA A 19 -5.74 3.57 15.01
CA ALA A 19 -4.77 3.88 13.97
C ALA A 19 -4.64 2.65 13.05
N VAL A 20 -4.76 2.85 11.74
CA VAL A 20 -4.69 1.81 10.73
C VAL A 20 -3.46 2.09 9.87
N ILE A 21 -2.60 1.07 9.69
CA ILE A 21 -1.48 1.13 8.76
C ILE A 21 -1.80 0.16 7.63
N VAL A 22 -1.98 0.69 6.41
CA VAL A 22 -2.13 -0.13 5.21
C VAL A 22 -0.75 -0.48 4.70
N ILE A 23 -0.50 -1.78 4.50
CA ILE A 23 0.81 -2.31 4.12
C ILE A 23 0.72 -2.89 2.71
N ASP A 24 1.67 -2.52 1.85
CA ASP A 24 1.83 -3.06 0.49
C ASP A 24 3.31 -3.38 0.23
N ASP A 25 3.61 -4.26 -0.71
CA ASP A 25 5.02 -4.56 -1.05
C ASP A 25 5.63 -3.44 -1.91
N VAL A 26 4.96 -3.03 -2.98
CA VAL A 26 5.45 -2.04 -3.94
C VAL A 26 4.38 -0.99 -4.23
N ALA A 27 4.59 0.24 -3.74
CA ALA A 27 3.79 1.38 -4.15
C ALA A 27 4.24 1.89 -5.53
N ASN A 28 3.46 1.57 -6.57
CA ASN A 28 3.61 2.17 -7.91
C ASN A 28 2.68 3.38 -8.08
N THR A 29 1.61 3.27 -8.88
CA THR A 29 0.70 4.39 -9.18
C THR A 29 -0.15 4.85 -7.99
N GLY A 30 -0.19 4.09 -6.90
CA GLY A 30 -1.05 4.33 -5.74
C GLY A 30 -2.48 3.80 -5.90
N ARG A 31 -2.83 3.21 -7.05
CA ARG A 31 -4.21 2.75 -7.34
C ARG A 31 -4.71 1.69 -6.35
N THR A 32 -3.89 0.69 -6.03
CA THR A 32 -4.26 -0.41 -5.11
C THR A 32 -4.60 0.13 -3.73
N ILE A 33 -3.70 0.92 -3.15
CA ILE A 33 -3.86 1.53 -1.82
C ILE A 33 -5.05 2.50 -1.81
N PHE A 34 -5.24 3.29 -2.87
CA PHE A 34 -6.39 4.20 -2.98
C PHE A 34 -7.72 3.45 -2.90
N TYR A 35 -7.86 2.34 -3.63
CA TYR A 35 -9.07 1.55 -3.56
C TYR A 35 -9.21 0.80 -2.22
N ALA A 36 -8.12 0.37 -1.60
CA ALA A 36 -8.14 -0.22 -0.26
C ALA A 36 -8.74 0.73 0.79
N PHE A 37 -8.55 2.05 0.63
CA PHE A 37 -9.16 3.05 1.52
C PHE A 37 -10.68 3.11 1.46
N LYS A 38 -11.31 2.60 0.39
CA LYS A 38 -12.77 2.61 0.25
C LYS A 38 -13.48 1.93 1.41
N VAL A 39 -12.87 0.88 1.97
CA VAL A 39 -13.39 0.15 3.15
C VAL A 39 -13.49 1.03 4.40
N TYR A 40 -12.63 2.04 4.51
CA TYR A 40 -12.55 2.91 5.69
C TYR A 40 -13.30 4.23 5.51
N MET A 41 -13.81 4.55 4.31
CA MET A 41 -14.43 5.85 4.01
C MET A 41 -15.67 6.13 4.88
N ASP A 42 -16.41 5.09 5.25
CA ASP A 42 -17.61 5.19 6.10
C ASP A 42 -17.31 4.97 7.60
N ILE A 43 -16.02 4.86 7.97
CA ILE A 43 -15.58 4.55 9.34
C ILE A 43 -14.68 5.66 9.88
N LEU A 44 -15.04 6.23 11.03
CA LEU A 44 -14.21 7.24 11.70
C LEU A 44 -13.04 6.59 12.45
N VAL A 45 -12.01 6.22 11.70
CA VAL A 45 -10.72 5.78 12.23
C VAL A 45 -9.93 6.98 12.79
N LYS A 46 -9.02 6.73 13.75
CA LYS A 46 -8.21 7.79 14.37
C LYS A 46 -7.16 8.35 13.41
N LYS A 47 -6.57 7.48 12.59
CA LYS A 47 -5.51 7.81 11.63
C LYS A 47 -5.40 6.66 10.62
N ILE A 48 -5.11 6.99 9.36
CA ILE A 48 -4.69 6.02 8.34
C ILE A 48 -3.31 6.44 7.87
N GLU A 49 -2.38 5.50 7.85
CA GLU A 49 -1.03 5.67 7.29
C GLU A 49 -0.73 4.54 6.31
N VAL A 50 0.28 4.74 5.47
CA VAL A 50 0.70 3.76 4.46
C VAL A 50 2.15 3.40 4.69
N ALA A 51 2.43 2.09 4.76
CA ALA A 51 3.77 1.55 4.81
C ALA A 51 4.02 0.65 3.60
N VAL A 52 5.14 0.85 2.90
CA VAL A 52 5.54 -0.04 1.81
C VAL A 52 7.00 -0.44 1.89
N LEU A 53 7.31 -1.62 1.35
CA LEU A 53 8.69 -2.04 1.23
C LEU A 53 9.42 -1.23 0.15
N VAL A 54 8.78 -0.98 -1.00
CA VAL A 54 9.37 -0.25 -2.13
C VAL A 54 8.45 0.86 -2.62
N ASP A 55 8.97 2.08 -2.75
CA ASP A 55 8.23 3.22 -3.30
C ASP A 55 8.80 3.69 -4.65
N ARG A 56 7.95 3.66 -5.69
CA ARG A 56 8.26 4.20 -7.04
C ARG A 56 7.57 5.56 -7.21
N LYS A 57 8.31 6.54 -7.74
CA LYS A 57 7.89 7.96 -7.79
C LYS A 57 6.71 8.30 -8.72
N HIS A 58 6.28 7.40 -9.61
CA HIS A 58 5.25 7.68 -10.63
C HIS A 58 3.82 7.53 -10.10
N LYS A 59 3.42 8.38 -9.15
CA LYS A 59 2.06 8.37 -8.57
C LYS A 59 1.04 8.93 -9.56
N LEU A 60 -0.06 8.21 -9.73
CA LEU A 60 -1.26 8.69 -10.44
C LEU A 60 -2.39 9.04 -9.47
N PHE A 61 -2.46 8.31 -8.36
CA PHE A 61 -3.43 8.55 -7.29
C PHE A 61 -2.78 9.37 -6.18
N PRO A 62 -3.55 10.22 -5.47
CA PRO A 62 -3.05 11.12 -4.43
C PRO A 62 -2.78 10.36 -3.11
N ILE A 63 -1.97 9.31 -3.17
CA ILE A 63 -1.58 8.49 -2.03
C ILE A 63 -0.17 8.88 -1.62
N LYS A 64 -0.04 9.38 -0.39
CA LYS A 64 1.24 9.56 0.27
C LYS A 64 1.61 8.27 0.99
N VAL A 65 2.87 7.87 0.85
CA VAL A 65 3.46 6.80 1.65
C VAL A 65 4.15 7.43 2.87
N ASP A 66 3.82 6.95 4.07
CA ASP A 66 4.35 7.47 5.32
C ASP A 66 5.63 6.74 5.76
N TYR A 67 5.70 5.43 5.46
CA TYR A 67 6.85 4.59 5.77
C TYR A 67 7.33 3.87 4.51
N VAL A 68 8.60 4.03 4.16
CA VAL A 68 9.21 3.46 2.94
C VAL A 68 10.44 2.65 3.35
N GLY A 69 10.51 1.39 2.95
CA GLY A 69 11.72 0.59 3.09
C GLY A 69 12.83 1.06 2.14
N LEU A 70 12.54 1.07 0.84
CA LEU A 70 13.46 1.49 -0.21
C LEU A 70 12.76 2.39 -1.23
N SER A 71 13.32 3.57 -1.50
CA SER A 71 12.84 4.45 -2.56
C SER A 71 13.63 4.21 -3.84
N LEU A 72 12.94 3.91 -4.94
CA LEU A 72 13.58 3.64 -6.22
C LEU A 72 13.13 4.67 -7.26
N ALA A 73 14.11 5.30 -7.92
CA ALA A 73 13.89 6.05 -9.14
C ALA A 73 13.88 5.06 -10.31
N THR A 74 12.68 4.61 -10.70
CA THR A 74 12.50 3.72 -11.84
C THR A 74 11.93 4.45 -13.04
N THR A 75 12.15 3.98 -14.26
CA THR A 75 11.32 4.37 -15.43
C THR A 75 9.95 3.65 -15.40
N LEU A 76 9.02 4.01 -16.29
CA LEU A 76 7.72 3.33 -16.39
C LEU A 76 7.82 1.92 -17.00
N GLN A 77 8.85 1.63 -17.80
CA GLN A 77 9.04 0.34 -18.47
C GLN A 77 9.67 -0.73 -17.57
N GLU A 78 10.29 -0.31 -16.49
CA GLU A 78 10.98 -1.14 -15.51
C GLU A 78 10.02 -1.94 -14.62
N ASN A 79 10.30 -3.23 -14.45
CA ASN A 79 9.51 -4.13 -13.61
C ASN A 79 10.25 -4.45 -12.31
N ILE A 80 9.56 -4.28 -11.18
CA ILE A 80 10.10 -4.59 -9.85
C ILE A 80 9.51 -5.91 -9.37
N LYS A 81 10.38 -6.80 -8.90
CA LYS A 81 9.99 -8.04 -8.21
C LYS A 81 10.49 -7.99 -6.77
N ALA A 82 9.58 -8.18 -5.81
CA ALA A 82 9.91 -8.33 -4.40
C ALA A 82 9.79 -9.80 -4.00
N ASP A 83 10.87 -10.38 -3.47
CA ASP A 83 10.90 -11.76 -2.98
C ASP A 83 10.95 -11.76 -1.44
N LEU A 84 9.84 -12.15 -0.80
CA LEU A 84 9.61 -12.08 0.65
C LEU A 84 9.80 -13.46 1.33
N ILE A 85 10.89 -14.17 1.02
CA ILE A 85 11.03 -15.59 1.37
C ILE A 85 11.47 -15.81 2.84
N LYS A 86 12.16 -14.83 3.47
CA LYS A 86 12.54 -14.84 4.91
C LYS A 86 13.07 -13.46 5.36
N LEU A 87 12.91 -13.11 6.64
CA LEU A 87 13.44 -11.85 7.24
C LEU A 87 14.95 -11.63 6.97
N SER A 88 15.74 -12.70 6.84
CA SER A 88 17.17 -12.62 6.55
C SER A 88 17.52 -12.43 5.06
N ASN A 89 16.58 -12.71 4.15
CA ASN A 89 16.81 -12.77 2.71
C ASN A 89 15.68 -12.03 1.96
N LEU A 90 15.49 -10.75 2.27
CA LEU A 90 14.62 -9.87 1.50
C LEU A 90 15.40 -9.31 0.31
N SER A 91 14.96 -9.60 -0.91
CA SER A 91 15.58 -9.06 -2.13
C SER A 91 14.55 -8.36 -3.00
N VAL A 92 14.94 -7.21 -3.54
CA VAL A 92 14.19 -6.45 -4.54
C VAL A 92 15.04 -6.43 -5.80
N THR A 93 14.48 -6.91 -6.91
CA THR A 93 15.16 -6.94 -8.20
C THR A 93 14.42 -6.05 -9.19
N LEU A 94 15.18 -5.27 -9.95
CA LEU A 94 14.69 -4.44 -11.03
C LEU A 94 15.15 -5.04 -12.37
N ASN A 95 14.19 -5.37 -13.24
CA ASN A 95 14.43 -5.87 -14.59
C ASN A 95 14.15 -4.79 -15.64
#